data_AF-A0A6P0XXS3-F1
#
_entry.id   AF-A0A6P0XXS3-F1
#
_cell.length_a   1.000
_cell.length_b   1.000
_cell.length_c   1.000
_cell.angle_alpha   90.00
_cell.angle_beta   90.00
_cell.angle_gamma   90.00
#
_symmetry.space_group_name_H-M   'P 1'
#
loop_
_entity.id
_entity.type
_entity.pdbx_description
1 polymer ?
#
loop_
_entity_poly.entity_id
_entity_poly.type
_entity_poly.pdbx_seq_one_letter_code
_entity_poly.pdbx_strand_id
1 'polypeptide(L)'
;MLSFLRILEYLSFATTIGSGISIYLFRDLIQLPIVLVVSIALFIFLYLLNRQLQINYTQKIKDSNVLKKATLYGNVLQLENSPENIQITQEVEKALRYTQELIDDYKKTRQKARNIYYILQLGTIVFSGVTPILVLVDKLETGQPWLKWLPVICPAIASIVASVVTSFPFQENWISANRVVELLEAEQEKFILGANVSYRIYDVEDTTERCKKARNSIANFITKVNTIHLKQVEGQESTQQEEKKEEKNNLSTEQAKSLLKNT
;
A
#
# COMPACT_ATOMS: atom_id res chain seq x y z
N MET A 1 22.47 -1.29 12.70
CA MET A 1 22.48 -2.56 11.93
C MET A 1 21.82 -2.41 10.56
N LEU A 2 20.60 -1.88 10.44
CA LEU A 2 19.92 -1.65 9.14
C LEU A 2 20.73 -0.79 8.15
N SER A 3 21.33 0.31 8.62
CA SER A 3 22.11 1.21 7.75
C SER A 3 23.36 0.55 7.16
N PHE A 4 24.01 -0.35 7.91
CA PHE A 4 25.18 -1.08 7.43
C PHE A 4 24.81 -2.07 6.33
N LEU A 5 23.70 -2.81 6.49
CA LEU A 5 23.21 -3.73 5.47
C LEU A 5 22.83 -2.99 4.18
N ARG A 6 22.25 -1.80 4.32
CA ARG A 6 21.89 -0.93 3.19
C ARG A 6 23.11 -0.43 2.43
N ILE A 7 24.20 -0.08 3.13
CA ILE A 7 25.48 0.28 2.50
C ILE A 7 26.04 -0.92 1.71
N LEU A 8 26.00 -2.11 2.30
CA LEU A 8 26.47 -3.34 1.67
C LEU A 8 25.66 -3.71 0.41
N GLU A 9 24.33 -3.53 0.46
CA GLU A 9 23.42 -3.72 -0.67
C GLU A 9 23.77 -2.77 -1.83
N TYR A 10 23.95 -1.47 -1.55
CA TYR A 10 24.32 -0.49 -2.58
C TYR A 10 25.72 -0.76 -3.17
N LEU A 11 26.67 -1.21 -2.35
CA LEU A 11 28.00 -1.59 -2.81
C LEU A 11 27.96 -2.80 -3.75
N SER A 12 27.14 -3.80 -3.41
CA SER A 12 26.91 -4.98 -4.26
C SER A 12 26.22 -4.62 -5.58
N PHE A 13 25.26 -3.70 -5.53
CA PHE A 13 24.59 -3.17 -6.72
C PHE A 13 25.57 -2.42 -7.65
N ALA A 14 26.40 -1.54 -7.09
CA ALA A 14 27.42 -0.82 -7.84
C ALA A 14 28.44 -1.76 -8.49
N THR A 15 28.83 -2.84 -7.79
CA THR A 15 29.73 -3.88 -8.31
C THR A 15 29.09 -4.62 -9.48
N THR A 16 27.78 -4.89 -9.42
CA THR A 16 27.01 -5.53 -10.49
C THR A 16 26.97 -4.67 -11.74
N ILE A 17 26.69 -3.37 -11.59
CA ILE A 17 26.68 -2.41 -12.71
C ILE A 17 28.09 -2.28 -13.32
N GLY A 18 29.10 -2.09 -12.47
CA GLY A 18 30.49 -1.95 -12.92
C GLY A 18 30.98 -3.17 -13.69
N SER A 19 30.61 -4.37 -13.23
CA SER A 19 30.92 -5.63 -13.93
C SER A 19 30.21 -5.72 -15.28
N GLY A 20 28.94 -5.32 -15.37
CA GLY A 20 28.20 -5.29 -16.64
C GLY A 20 28.80 -4.36 -17.69
N ILE A 21 29.23 -3.15 -17.27
CA ILE A 21 29.92 -2.19 -18.14
C ILE A 21 31.29 -2.75 -18.56
N SER A 22 32.00 -3.41 -17.65
CA SER A 22 33.32 -3.99 -17.94
C SER A 22 33.24 -5.15 -18.94
N ILE A 23 32.18 -5.97 -18.90
CA ILE A 23 31.94 -7.04 -19.89
C ILE A 23 31.69 -6.45 -21.29
N TYR A 24 31.01 -5.31 -21.38
CA TYR A 24 30.78 -4.63 -22.65
C TYR A 24 32.08 -4.09 -23.26
N LEU A 25 32.99 -3.56 -22.43
CA LEU A 25 34.26 -2.97 -22.87
C LEU A 25 35.37 -4.00 -23.12
N PHE A 26 35.43 -5.08 -22.33
CA PHE A 26 36.51 -6.08 -22.35
C PHE A 26 35.97 -7.49 -22.60
N ARG A 27 35.54 -7.73 -23.85
CA ARG A 27 34.83 -8.96 -24.25
C ARG A 27 35.67 -10.24 -24.16
N ASP A 28 37.00 -10.13 -24.11
CA ASP A 28 37.94 -11.26 -24.17
C ASP A 28 38.24 -11.91 -22.81
N LEU A 29 37.79 -11.32 -21.68
CA LEU A 29 38.05 -11.86 -20.34
C LEU A 29 36.92 -12.80 -19.87
N ILE A 30 37.20 -14.11 -19.92
CA ILE A 30 36.30 -15.19 -19.45
C ILE A 30 35.94 -15.07 -17.96
N GLN A 31 36.75 -14.37 -17.15
CA GLN A 31 36.50 -14.21 -15.71
C GLN A 31 35.39 -13.19 -15.38
N LEU A 32 35.16 -12.20 -16.24
CA LEU A 32 34.16 -11.15 -16.03
C LEU A 32 32.72 -11.66 -15.92
N PRO A 33 32.22 -12.59 -16.78
CA PRO A 33 30.87 -13.13 -16.63
C PRO A 33 30.66 -13.90 -15.32
N ILE A 34 31.69 -14.60 -14.80
CA ILE A 34 31.59 -15.31 -13.50
C ILE A 34 31.41 -14.30 -12.36
N VAL A 35 32.20 -13.22 -12.36
CA VAL A 35 32.09 -12.14 -11.36
C VAL A 35 30.72 -11.48 -11.42
N LEU A 36 30.16 -11.25 -12.62
CA LEU A 36 28.81 -10.72 -12.78
C LEU A 36 27.76 -11.62 -12.12
N VAL A 37 27.77 -12.93 -12.40
CA VAL A 37 26.79 -13.88 -11.85
C VAL A 37 26.87 -13.93 -10.33
N VAL A 38 28.08 -13.99 -9.77
CA VAL A 38 28.30 -14.00 -8.31
C VAL A 38 27.83 -12.68 -7.68
N SER A 39 28.12 -11.55 -8.32
CA SER A 39 27.68 -10.22 -7.85
C SER A 39 26.16 -10.09 -7.86
N ILE A 40 25.49 -10.58 -8.90
CA ILE A 40 24.02 -10.61 -8.98
C ILE A 40 23.43 -11.48 -7.86
N ALA A 41 23.96 -12.70 -7.66
CA ALA A 41 23.48 -13.60 -6.62
C ALA A 41 23.64 -12.98 -5.22
N LEU A 42 24.79 -12.36 -4.96
CA LEU A 42 25.06 -11.66 -3.70
C LEU A 42 24.13 -10.46 -3.51
N PHE A 43 23.89 -9.67 -4.56
CA PHE A 43 22.95 -8.55 -4.51
C PHE A 43 21.53 -9.02 -4.16
N ILE A 44 21.02 -10.04 -4.85
CA ILE A 44 19.68 -10.59 -4.58
C ILE A 44 19.58 -11.10 -3.14
N PHE A 45 20.59 -11.82 -2.65
CA PHE A 45 20.62 -12.32 -1.29
C PHE A 45 20.57 -11.18 -0.26
N LEU A 46 21.41 -10.14 -0.42
CA LEU A 46 21.45 -8.99 0.47
C LEU A 46 20.14 -8.19 0.43
N TYR A 47 19.55 -8.01 -0.74
CA TYR A 47 18.27 -7.34 -0.92
C TYR A 47 17.15 -8.08 -0.18
N LEU A 48 17.05 -9.39 -0.33
CA LEU A 48 16.05 -10.22 0.36
C LEU A 48 16.26 -10.19 1.88
N LEU A 49 17.51 -10.31 2.34
CA LEU A 49 17.84 -10.27 3.76
C LEU A 49 17.50 -8.92 4.39
N ASN A 50 17.85 -7.81 3.73
CA ASN A 50 17.52 -6.46 4.20
C ASN A 50 16.00 -6.28 4.31
N ARG A 51 15.27 -6.70 3.27
CA ARG A 51 13.80 -6.63 3.26
C ARG A 51 13.18 -7.44 4.39
N GLN A 52 13.63 -8.67 4.62
CA GLN A 52 13.09 -9.54 5.68
C GLN A 52 13.37 -8.98 7.07
N LEU A 53 14.58 -8.46 7.31
CA LEU A 53 14.94 -7.84 8.59
C LEU A 53 14.12 -6.59 8.88
N GLN A 54 13.89 -5.74 7.87
CA GLN A 54 13.05 -4.55 8.02
C GLN A 54 11.61 -4.90 8.39
N ILE A 55 11.03 -5.92 7.76
CA ILE A 55 9.68 -6.40 8.06
C ILE A 55 9.62 -6.89 9.51
N ASN A 56 10.53 -7.78 9.90
CA ASN A 56 10.57 -8.36 11.24
C ASN A 56 10.77 -7.31 12.34
N TYR A 57 11.67 -6.34 12.11
CA TYR A 57 11.94 -5.26 13.06
C TYR A 57 10.72 -4.36 13.26
N THR A 58 10.08 -3.97 12.14
CA THR A 58 8.88 -3.14 12.17
C THR A 58 7.72 -3.84 12.87
N GLN A 59 7.55 -5.14 12.62
CA GLN A 59 6.51 -5.94 13.27
C GLN A 59 6.72 -6.04 14.78
N LYS A 60 7.96 -6.30 15.23
CA LYS A 60 8.28 -6.33 16.68
C LYS A 60 8.00 -5.00 17.39
N ILE A 61 8.30 -3.87 16.76
CA ILE A 61 7.98 -2.55 17.33
C ILE A 61 6.47 -2.37 17.47
N LYS A 62 5.70 -2.77 16.44
CA LYS A 62 4.24 -2.68 16.46
C LYS A 62 3.64 -3.56 17.56
N ASP A 63 4.09 -4.80 17.67
CA ASP A 63 3.66 -5.73 18.71
C ASP A 63 3.93 -5.15 20.11
N SER A 64 5.12 -4.59 20.32
CA SER A 64 5.48 -3.95 21.59
C SER A 64 4.61 -2.73 21.91
N ASN A 65 4.28 -1.90 20.91
CA ASN A 65 3.40 -0.75 21.10
C ASN A 65 1.96 -1.15 21.43
N VAL A 66 1.43 -2.20 20.78
CA VAL A 66 0.09 -2.74 21.08
C VAL A 66 0.06 -3.31 22.49
N LEU A 67 1.08 -4.10 22.87
CA LEU A 67 1.20 -4.64 24.21
C LEU A 67 1.30 -3.53 25.27
N LYS A 68 2.07 -2.46 24.99
CA LYS A 68 2.16 -1.28 25.88
C LYS A 68 0.80 -0.59 26.03
N LYS A 69 0.02 -0.44 24.95
CA LYS A 69 -1.32 0.15 25.01
C LYS A 69 -2.31 -0.73 25.79
N ALA A 70 -2.27 -2.05 25.60
CA ALA A 70 -3.11 -3.00 26.33
C ALA A 70 -2.78 -3.03 27.83
N THR A 71 -1.49 -3.05 28.18
CA THR A 71 -1.05 -2.98 29.58
C THR A 71 -1.43 -1.65 30.24
N LEU A 72 -1.34 -0.52 29.54
CA LEU A 72 -1.84 0.76 30.05
C LEU A 72 -3.34 0.69 30.38
N TYR A 73 -4.15 0.09 29.52
CA TYR A 73 -5.58 -0.12 29.76
C TYR A 73 -5.84 -1.06 30.95
N GLY A 74 -5.08 -2.16 31.08
CA GLY A 74 -5.17 -3.06 32.23
C GLY A 74 -4.78 -2.41 33.57
N ASN A 75 -3.77 -1.54 33.55
CA ASN A 75 -3.34 -0.77 34.73
C ASN A 75 -4.40 0.28 35.13
N VAL A 76 -4.99 0.93 34.13
CA VAL A 76 -6.11 1.86 34.25
C VAL A 76 -7.33 1.24 34.93
N LEU A 77 -7.55 -0.07 34.72
CA LEU A 77 -8.64 -0.82 35.35
C LEU A 77 -8.46 -0.95 36.87
N GLN A 78 -7.25 -0.73 37.41
CA GLN A 78 -6.91 -0.91 38.82
C GLN A 78 -7.28 -2.29 39.43
N LEU A 79 -7.47 -3.31 38.59
CA LEU A 79 -7.72 -4.69 39.02
C LEU A 79 -6.38 -5.42 39.22
N GLU A 80 -5.61 -5.02 40.22
CA GLU A 80 -4.28 -5.59 40.42
C GLU A 80 -4.37 -7.10 40.75
N ASN A 81 -3.73 -7.94 39.93
CA ASN A 81 -3.52 -9.39 40.10
C ASN A 81 -4.75 -10.32 40.05
N SER A 82 -5.90 -9.88 39.54
CA SER A 82 -7.04 -10.78 39.28
C SER A 82 -6.87 -11.54 37.95
N PRO A 83 -7.19 -12.85 37.87
CA PRO A 83 -7.21 -13.59 36.60
C PRO A 83 -8.15 -12.96 35.55
N GLU A 84 -9.17 -12.22 35.98
CA GLU A 84 -10.06 -11.47 35.09
C GLU A 84 -9.37 -10.29 34.40
N ASN A 85 -8.43 -9.61 35.07
CA ASN A 85 -7.66 -8.52 34.46
C ASN A 85 -6.72 -9.04 33.37
N ILE A 86 -6.11 -10.20 33.60
CA ILE A 86 -5.24 -10.86 32.61
C ILE A 86 -6.06 -11.18 31.34
N GLN A 87 -7.27 -11.72 31.51
CA GLN A 87 -8.17 -12.01 30.38
C GLN A 87 -8.60 -10.73 29.64
N ILE A 88 -9.04 -9.69 30.37
CA ILE A 88 -9.47 -8.42 29.77
C ILE A 88 -8.30 -7.75 29.04
N THR A 89 -7.10 -7.76 29.60
CA THR A 89 -5.90 -7.21 28.97
C THR A 89 -5.56 -7.95 27.67
N GLN A 90 -5.71 -9.28 27.64
CA GLN A 90 -5.53 -10.08 26.42
C GLN A 90 -6.62 -9.80 25.37
N GLU A 91 -7.88 -9.64 25.78
CA GLU A 91 -8.97 -9.25 24.88
C GLU A 91 -8.74 -7.87 24.26
N VAL A 92 -8.27 -6.92 25.06
CA VAL A 92 -7.87 -5.58 24.60
C VAL A 92 -6.70 -5.65 23.63
N GLU A 93 -5.68 -6.45 23.94
CA GLU A 93 -4.53 -6.65 23.05
C GLU A 93 -5.00 -7.17 21.68
N LYS A 94 -5.87 -8.19 21.67
CA LYS A 94 -6.43 -8.74 20.42
C LYS A 94 -7.23 -7.70 19.64
N ALA A 95 -8.08 -6.92 20.30
CA ALA A 95 -8.88 -5.89 19.66
C ALA A 95 -8.01 -4.75 19.07
N LEU A 96 -7.00 -4.32 19.82
CA LEU A 96 -6.03 -3.32 19.37
C LEU A 96 -5.16 -3.85 18.22
N ARG A 97 -4.73 -5.11 18.28
CA ARG A 97 -3.97 -5.79 17.22
C ARG A 97 -4.79 -5.86 15.93
N TYR A 98 -6.03 -6.34 16.01
CA TYR A 98 -6.95 -6.37 14.88
C TYR A 98 -7.08 -5.00 14.22
N THR A 99 -7.36 -3.96 15.02
CA THR A 99 -7.48 -2.58 14.51
C THR A 99 -6.16 -2.08 13.89
N GLN A 100 -5.01 -2.43 14.47
CA GLN A 100 -3.70 -2.05 13.95
C GLN A 100 -3.39 -2.73 12.60
N GLU A 101 -3.78 -4.00 12.44
CA GLU A 101 -3.63 -4.74 11.18
C GLU A 101 -4.47 -4.09 10.07
N LEU A 102 -5.73 -3.74 10.36
CA LEU A 102 -6.58 -2.97 9.45
C LEU A 102 -5.94 -1.63 9.05
N ILE A 103 -5.49 -0.84 10.04
CA ILE A 103 -4.80 0.43 9.78
C ILE A 103 -3.60 0.23 8.86
N ASP A 104 -2.78 -0.80 9.12
CA ASP A 104 -1.61 -1.10 8.33
C ASP A 104 -1.95 -1.50 6.89
N ASP A 105 -3.01 -2.28 6.71
CA ASP A 105 -3.45 -2.71 5.39
C ASP A 105 -4.05 -1.57 4.57
N TYR A 106 -4.80 -0.66 5.20
CA TYR A 106 -5.25 0.57 4.53
C TYR A 106 -4.09 1.53 4.24
N LYS A 107 -3.07 1.64 5.12
CA LYS A 107 -1.84 2.40 4.82
C LYS A 107 -1.08 1.83 3.63
N LYS A 108 -0.93 0.50 3.55
CA LYS A 108 -0.31 -0.17 2.40
C LYS A 108 -1.13 0.06 1.13
N THR A 109 -2.44 -0.05 1.22
CA THR A 109 -3.37 0.18 0.09
C THR A 109 -3.24 1.62 -0.43
N ARG A 110 -3.30 2.61 0.47
CA ARG A 110 -3.06 4.02 0.16
C ARG A 110 -1.72 4.22 -0.56
N GLN A 111 -0.63 3.67 -0.03
CA GLN A 111 0.70 3.84 -0.62
C GLN A 111 0.81 3.18 -2.00
N LYS A 112 0.30 1.96 -2.16
CA LYS A 112 0.32 1.24 -3.44
C LYS A 112 -0.51 1.98 -4.48
N ALA A 113 -1.74 2.36 -4.16
CA ALA A 113 -2.62 3.10 -5.06
C ALA A 113 -1.99 4.42 -5.49
N ARG A 114 -1.41 5.17 -4.53
CA ARG A 114 -0.67 6.41 -4.82
C ARG A 114 0.53 6.17 -5.75
N ASN A 115 1.36 5.17 -5.44
CA ASN A 115 2.54 4.88 -6.25
C ASN A 115 2.16 4.47 -7.67
N ILE A 116 1.17 3.58 -7.82
CA ILE A 116 0.67 3.14 -9.12
C ILE A 116 0.13 4.33 -9.92
N TYR A 117 -0.70 5.16 -9.30
CA TYR A 117 -1.25 6.35 -9.95
C TYR A 117 -0.14 7.27 -10.50
N TYR A 118 0.83 7.64 -9.66
CA TYR A 118 1.91 8.53 -10.10
C TYR A 118 2.87 7.88 -11.11
N ILE A 119 3.17 6.58 -10.97
CA ILE A 119 4.02 5.86 -11.93
C ILE A 119 3.35 5.82 -13.30
N LEU A 120 2.06 5.46 -13.35
CA LEU A 120 1.32 5.39 -14.60
C LEU A 120 1.16 6.79 -15.21
N GLN A 121 0.80 7.81 -14.41
CA GLN A 121 0.66 9.19 -14.89
C GLN A 121 1.97 9.74 -15.45
N LEU A 122 3.09 9.54 -14.74
CA LEU A 122 4.40 9.95 -15.21
C LEU A 122 4.79 9.17 -16.48
N GLY A 123 4.49 7.88 -16.53
CA GLY A 123 4.66 7.06 -17.73
C GLY A 123 3.91 7.64 -18.92
N THR A 124 2.63 7.97 -18.77
CA THR A 124 1.82 8.59 -19.82
C THR A 124 2.42 9.91 -20.30
N ILE A 125 2.86 10.78 -19.38
CA ILE A 125 3.49 12.07 -19.73
C ILE A 125 4.79 11.86 -20.50
N VAL A 126 5.65 10.95 -20.03
CA VAL A 126 6.94 10.66 -20.68
C VAL A 126 6.71 10.05 -22.07
N PHE A 127 5.88 9.02 -22.19
CA PHE A 127 5.62 8.39 -23.48
C PHE A 127 4.91 9.34 -24.46
N SER A 128 4.00 10.19 -23.99
CA SER A 128 3.36 11.22 -24.81
C SER A 128 4.35 12.30 -25.26
N GLY A 129 5.21 12.81 -24.37
CA GLY A 129 6.18 13.86 -24.68
C GLY A 129 7.37 13.40 -25.53
N VAL A 130 7.80 12.14 -25.37
CA VAL A 130 8.88 11.53 -26.17
C VAL A 130 8.41 11.22 -27.60
N THR A 131 7.12 10.97 -27.80
CA THR A 131 6.55 10.61 -29.10
C THR A 131 6.83 11.67 -30.20
N PRO A 132 6.54 12.98 -30.03
CA PRO A 132 6.88 13.99 -31.04
C PRO A 132 8.38 14.05 -31.36
N ILE A 133 9.24 13.91 -30.35
CA ILE A 133 10.70 13.96 -30.51
C ILE A 133 11.17 12.77 -31.36
N LEU A 134 10.67 11.57 -31.05
CA LEU A 134 10.96 10.35 -31.82
C LEU A 134 10.47 10.45 -33.26
N VAL A 135 9.29 11.01 -33.50
CA VAL A 135 8.75 11.22 -34.86
C VAL A 135 9.65 12.18 -35.66
N LEU A 136 10.23 13.19 -35.02
CA LEU A 136 11.19 14.09 -35.67
C LEU A 136 12.54 13.40 -35.94
N VAL A 137 13.02 12.56 -35.01
CA VAL A 137 14.27 11.80 -35.18
C VAL A 137 14.15 10.73 -36.27
N ASP A 138 13.01 10.07 -36.39
CA ASP A 138 12.76 9.08 -37.45
C ASP A 138 12.81 9.73 -38.86
N LYS A 139 12.36 10.99 -38.97
CA LYS A 139 12.45 11.77 -40.20
C LYS A 139 13.87 12.23 -40.56
N LEU A 140 14.83 12.13 -39.64
CA LEU A 140 16.23 12.49 -39.88
C LEU A 140 17.07 11.34 -40.48
N GLU A 141 16.43 10.25 -40.92
CA GLU A 141 17.06 9.09 -41.59
C GLU A 141 18.36 8.61 -40.91
N THR A 142 18.36 8.49 -39.58
CA THR A 142 19.57 8.16 -38.80
C THR A 142 20.08 6.71 -38.96
N GLY A 143 19.73 6.01 -40.05
CA GLY A 143 20.32 4.74 -40.49
C GLY A 143 20.08 3.50 -39.61
N GLN A 144 19.55 3.64 -38.38
CA GLN A 144 19.30 2.52 -37.48
C GLN A 144 17.86 1.97 -37.57
N PRO A 145 17.66 0.70 -38.00
CA PRO A 145 16.33 0.11 -38.20
C PRO A 145 15.48 0.00 -36.93
N TRP A 146 16.11 -0.14 -35.75
CA TRP A 146 15.42 -0.33 -34.49
C TRP A 146 14.71 0.94 -33.98
N LEU A 147 15.25 2.12 -34.29
CA LEU A 147 14.65 3.41 -33.92
C LEU A 147 13.34 3.71 -34.67
N LYS A 148 13.10 3.07 -35.82
CA LYS A 148 11.87 3.25 -36.62
C LYS A 148 10.59 2.74 -35.95
N TRP A 149 10.73 1.82 -35.00
CA TRP A 149 9.59 1.19 -34.31
C TRP A 149 9.17 1.96 -33.05
N LEU A 150 10.08 2.75 -32.50
CA LEU A 150 9.91 3.53 -31.28
C LEU A 150 8.73 4.55 -31.39
N PRO A 151 8.57 5.30 -32.49
CA PRO A 151 7.46 6.24 -32.66
C PRO A 151 6.07 5.60 -32.69
N VAL A 152 5.97 4.29 -32.96
CA VAL A 152 4.69 3.55 -33.00
C VAL A 152 4.38 2.91 -31.65
N ILE A 153 5.40 2.40 -30.96
CA ILE A 153 5.26 1.71 -29.68
C ILE A 153 4.96 2.69 -28.55
N CYS A 154 5.59 3.87 -28.53
CA CYS A 154 5.37 4.86 -27.46
C CYS A 154 3.90 5.34 -27.36
N PRO A 155 3.20 5.73 -28.45
CA PRO A 155 1.77 6.05 -28.41
C PRO A 155 0.90 4.88 -27.96
N ALA A 156 1.20 3.66 -28.42
CA ALA A 156 0.45 2.47 -28.05
C ALA A 156 0.53 2.19 -26.55
N ILE A 157 1.73 2.26 -25.97
CA ILE A 157 1.94 2.11 -24.52
C ILE A 157 1.26 3.26 -23.77
N ALA A 158 1.39 4.51 -24.23
CA ALA A 158 0.75 5.67 -23.59
C ALA A 158 -0.78 5.51 -23.54
N SER A 159 -1.40 5.01 -24.61
CA SER A 159 -2.84 4.77 -24.69
C SER A 159 -3.29 3.68 -23.72
N ILE A 160 -2.56 2.56 -23.64
CA ILE A 160 -2.85 1.47 -22.69
C ILE A 160 -2.72 1.98 -21.25
N VAL A 161 -1.63 2.70 -20.93
CA VAL A 161 -1.40 3.25 -19.60
C VAL A 161 -2.48 4.28 -19.23
N ALA A 162 -2.86 5.14 -20.17
CA ALA A 162 -3.95 6.10 -19.97
C ALA A 162 -5.27 5.38 -19.70
N SER A 163 -5.63 4.35 -20.48
CA SER A 163 -6.81 3.53 -20.24
C SER A 163 -6.79 2.88 -18.86
N VAL A 164 -5.66 2.35 -18.40
CA VAL A 164 -5.53 1.76 -17.06
C VAL A 164 -5.73 2.82 -15.95
N VAL A 165 -5.19 4.03 -16.13
CA VAL A 165 -5.38 5.13 -15.16
C VAL A 165 -6.84 5.59 -15.11
N THR A 166 -7.54 5.60 -16.24
CA THR A 166 -8.96 5.99 -16.30
C THR A 166 -9.91 4.89 -15.85
N SER A 167 -9.60 3.62 -16.12
CA SER A 167 -10.46 2.47 -15.82
C SER A 167 -10.36 2.01 -14.37
N PHE A 168 -9.35 2.46 -13.62
CA PHE A 168 -9.20 2.12 -12.21
C PHE A 168 -9.08 3.41 -11.39
N PRO A 169 -10.00 3.67 -10.44
CA PRO A 169 -10.00 4.89 -9.63
C PRO A 169 -8.93 4.84 -8.52
N PHE A 170 -7.65 4.71 -8.90
CA PHE A 170 -6.53 4.68 -7.96
C PHE A 170 -6.48 5.94 -7.10
N GLN A 171 -6.91 7.08 -7.64
CA GLN A 171 -7.01 8.35 -6.92
C GLN A 171 -8.01 8.27 -5.76
N GLU A 172 -9.23 7.86 -6.05
CA GLU A 172 -10.29 7.76 -5.04
C GLU A 172 -9.95 6.68 -4.00
N ASN A 173 -9.35 5.58 -4.45
CA ASN A 173 -8.89 4.51 -3.58
C ASN A 173 -7.86 4.97 -2.55
N TRP A 174 -6.88 5.82 -2.91
CA TRP A 174 -5.91 6.32 -1.93
C TRP A 174 -6.52 7.35 -0.96
N ILE A 175 -7.45 8.19 -1.43
CA ILE A 175 -8.14 9.19 -0.60
C ILE A 175 -9.03 8.47 0.41
N SER A 176 -9.82 7.52 -0.07
CA SER A 176 -10.74 6.72 0.72
C SER A 176 -9.99 5.88 1.77
N ALA A 177 -8.91 5.19 1.36
CA ALA A 177 -8.04 4.48 2.30
C ALA A 177 -7.40 5.41 3.35
N ASN A 178 -7.04 6.66 2.97
CA ASN A 178 -6.53 7.63 3.93
C ASN A 178 -7.56 8.01 5.00
N ARG A 179 -8.80 8.27 4.57
CA ARG A 179 -9.89 8.60 5.47
C ARG A 179 -10.18 7.46 6.46
N VAL A 180 -10.16 6.21 5.99
CA VAL A 180 -10.34 5.05 6.85
C VAL A 180 -9.22 4.92 7.88
N VAL A 181 -7.96 5.14 7.47
CA VAL A 181 -6.83 5.17 8.41
C VAL A 181 -7.05 6.21 9.50
N GLU A 182 -7.40 7.44 9.13
CA GLU A 182 -7.64 8.53 10.10
C GLU A 182 -8.81 8.20 11.05
N LEU A 183 -9.89 7.62 10.54
CA LEU A 183 -11.03 7.21 11.35
C LEU A 183 -10.68 6.09 12.33
N LEU A 184 -9.92 5.08 11.87
CA LEU A 184 -9.49 3.96 12.71
C LEU A 184 -8.47 4.39 13.77
N GLU A 185 -7.52 5.26 13.42
CA GLU A 185 -6.56 5.83 14.37
C GLU A 185 -7.28 6.67 15.44
N ALA A 186 -8.20 7.54 15.03
CA ALA A 186 -9.00 8.33 15.95
C ALA A 186 -9.87 7.45 16.86
N GLU A 187 -10.46 6.37 16.36
CA GLU A 187 -11.26 5.46 17.19
C GLU A 187 -10.39 4.67 18.16
N GLN A 188 -9.19 4.24 17.75
CA GLN A 188 -8.22 3.59 18.63
C GLN A 188 -7.80 4.52 19.78
N GLU A 189 -7.51 5.80 19.49
CA GLU A 189 -7.16 6.79 20.52
C GLU A 189 -8.33 7.06 21.47
N LYS A 190 -9.55 7.23 20.95
CA LYS A 190 -10.76 7.41 21.78
C LYS A 190 -10.99 6.24 22.72
N PHE A 191 -10.72 5.02 22.27
CA PHE A 191 -10.85 3.80 23.07
C PHE A 191 -9.81 3.77 24.19
N ILE A 192 -8.52 3.98 23.87
CA ILE A 192 -7.43 3.96 24.85
C ILE A 192 -7.60 5.06 25.91
N LEU A 193 -8.01 6.26 25.49
CA LEU A 193 -8.19 7.40 26.38
C LEU A 193 -9.53 7.37 27.14
N GLY A 194 -10.45 6.46 26.80
CA GLY A 194 -11.80 6.44 27.39
C GLY A 194 -12.58 7.74 27.15
N ALA A 195 -12.30 8.44 26.05
CA ALA A 195 -12.88 9.76 25.77
C ALA A 195 -14.39 9.68 25.49
N ASN A 196 -14.85 8.53 24.95
CA ASN A 196 -16.25 8.26 24.73
C ASN A 196 -16.88 7.63 25.98
N VAL A 197 -18.13 8.01 26.30
CA VAL A 197 -18.93 7.44 27.40
C VAL A 197 -19.00 5.92 27.30
N SER A 198 -19.08 5.38 26.07
CA SER A 198 -19.11 3.93 25.83
C SER A 198 -17.81 3.19 26.16
N TYR A 199 -16.71 3.91 26.41
CA TYR A 199 -15.37 3.37 26.71
C TYR A 199 -14.86 3.78 28.09
N ARG A 200 -15.63 4.58 28.84
CA ARG A 200 -15.20 5.11 30.13
C ARG A 200 -15.44 4.10 31.23
N ILE A 201 -14.37 3.57 31.81
CA ILE A 201 -14.42 2.47 32.79
C ILE A 201 -14.28 2.99 34.22
N TYR A 202 -13.72 4.19 34.40
CA TYR A 202 -13.41 4.79 35.71
C TYR A 202 -14.62 5.31 36.49
N ASP A 203 -15.81 5.39 35.89
CA ASP A 203 -17.00 5.98 36.54
C ASP A 203 -17.68 5.03 37.54
N VAL A 204 -17.20 3.80 37.67
CA VAL A 204 -17.83 2.75 38.48
C VAL A 204 -16.90 2.42 39.64
N GLU A 205 -17.39 2.19 40.85
CA GLU A 205 -16.57 1.85 42.00
C GLU A 205 -16.42 0.33 42.20
N ASP A 206 -17.46 -0.45 41.86
CA ASP A 206 -17.46 -1.91 41.98
C ASP A 206 -16.57 -2.59 40.92
N THR A 207 -15.74 -3.52 41.36
CA THR A 207 -14.80 -4.30 40.53
C THR A 207 -15.53 -5.20 39.53
N THR A 208 -16.66 -5.78 39.93
CA THR A 208 -17.44 -6.69 39.06
C THR A 208 -18.11 -5.91 37.93
N GLU A 209 -18.72 -4.77 38.26
CA GLU A 209 -19.29 -3.87 37.25
C GLU A 209 -18.23 -3.22 36.35
N ARG A 210 -17.04 -2.90 36.86
CA ARG A 210 -15.89 -2.46 36.04
C ARG A 210 -15.49 -3.49 35.01
N CYS A 211 -15.36 -4.77 35.39
CA CYS A 211 -15.07 -5.87 34.47
C CYS A 211 -16.12 -5.97 33.35
N LYS A 212 -17.39 -5.91 33.72
CA LYS A 212 -18.52 -5.96 32.77
C LYS A 212 -18.50 -4.76 31.81
N LYS A 213 -18.24 -3.55 32.33
CA LYS A 213 -18.14 -2.33 31.53
C LYS A 213 -16.92 -2.35 30.60
N ALA A 214 -15.80 -2.93 31.03
CA ALA A 214 -14.61 -3.12 30.19
C ALA A 214 -14.90 -4.07 29.02
N ARG A 215 -15.53 -5.22 29.25
CA ARG A 215 -15.95 -6.14 28.17
C ARG A 215 -16.93 -5.50 27.19
N ASN A 216 -17.91 -4.75 27.70
CA ASN A 216 -18.84 -3.99 26.86
C ASN A 216 -18.11 -2.91 26.04
N SER A 217 -17.11 -2.25 26.63
CA SER A 217 -16.29 -1.25 25.94
C SER A 217 -15.51 -1.87 24.79
N ILE A 218 -14.91 -3.05 24.99
CA ILE A 218 -14.21 -3.81 23.96
C ILE A 218 -15.18 -4.21 22.84
N ALA A 219 -16.35 -4.75 23.18
CA ALA A 219 -17.36 -5.13 22.19
C ALA A 219 -17.81 -3.92 21.34
N ASN A 220 -18.13 -2.79 21.99
CA ASN A 220 -18.49 -1.55 21.32
C ASN A 220 -17.37 -1.02 20.42
N PHE A 221 -16.11 -1.17 20.83
CA PHE A 221 -14.95 -0.80 20.03
C PHE A 221 -14.84 -1.66 18.78
N ILE A 222 -14.90 -2.99 18.92
CA ILE A 222 -14.86 -3.93 17.79
C ILE A 222 -16.02 -3.67 16.82
N THR A 223 -17.24 -3.47 17.32
CA THR A 223 -18.41 -3.18 16.46
C THR A 223 -18.21 -1.90 15.66
N LYS A 224 -17.66 -0.83 16.24
CA LYS A 224 -17.40 0.41 15.50
C LYS A 224 -16.27 0.26 14.47
N VAL A 225 -15.18 -0.43 14.83
CA VAL A 225 -14.09 -0.74 13.89
C VAL A 225 -14.63 -1.54 12.71
N ASN A 226 -15.44 -2.57 12.97
CA ASN A 226 -16.09 -3.36 11.92
C ASN A 226 -17.04 -2.52 11.07
N THR A 227 -17.81 -1.62 11.69
CA THR A 227 -18.71 -0.72 10.95
C THR A 227 -17.93 0.20 10.01
N ILE A 228 -16.77 0.73 10.45
CA ILE A 228 -15.88 1.52 9.59
C ILE A 228 -15.35 0.67 8.44
N HIS A 229 -14.89 -0.56 8.73
CA HIS A 229 -14.37 -1.48 7.73
C HIS A 229 -15.43 -1.90 6.68
N LEU A 230 -16.61 -2.31 7.13
CA LEU A 230 -17.70 -2.76 6.24
C LEU A 230 -18.18 -1.64 5.32
N LYS A 231 -18.36 -0.41 5.84
CA LYS A 231 -18.71 0.75 5.01
C LYS A 231 -17.71 1.00 3.88
N GLN A 232 -16.43 0.74 4.13
CA GLN A 232 -15.40 0.88 3.11
C GLN A 232 -15.48 -0.22 2.05
N VAL A 233 -15.72 -1.47 2.46
CA VAL A 233 -15.84 -2.61 1.54
C VAL A 233 -17.09 -2.46 0.66
N GLU A 234 -18.23 -2.13 1.27
CA GLU A 234 -19.51 -1.89 0.56
C GLU A 234 -19.45 -0.64 -0.33
N GLY A 235 -18.75 0.42 0.12
CA GLY A 235 -18.50 1.62 -0.67
C GLY A 235 -17.66 1.34 -1.92
N GLN A 236 -16.74 0.37 -1.88
CA GLN A 236 -15.96 -0.03 -3.05
C GLN A 236 -16.77 -0.86 -4.06
N GLU A 237 -17.71 -1.67 -3.59
CA GLU A 237 -18.59 -2.45 -4.48
C GLU A 237 -19.61 -1.58 -5.22
N SER A 238 -20.11 -0.52 -4.57
CA SER A 238 -21.08 0.41 -5.16
C SER A 238 -20.48 1.29 -6.25
N THR A 239 -19.28 1.85 -6.06
CA THR A 239 -18.57 2.64 -7.10
C THR A 239 -18.28 1.80 -8.35
N GLN A 240 -17.91 0.52 -8.19
CA GLN A 240 -17.68 -0.39 -9.34
C GLN A 240 -18.96 -0.76 -10.11
N GLN A 241 -20.13 -0.71 -9.47
CA GLN A 241 -21.41 -1.00 -10.13
C GLN A 241 -21.99 0.22 -10.85
N GLU A 242 -21.75 1.43 -10.35
CA GLU A 242 -22.17 2.68 -10.98
C GLU A 242 -21.37 2.97 -12.25
N GLU A 243 -20.05 2.78 -12.23
CA GLU A 243 -19.18 2.93 -13.42
C GLU A 243 -19.61 1.97 -14.55
N LYS A 244 -19.96 0.70 -14.23
CA LYS A 244 -20.47 -0.27 -15.21
C LYS A 244 -21.83 0.08 -15.82
N LYS A 245 -22.67 0.85 -15.10
CA LYS A 245 -23.97 1.31 -15.59
C LYS A 245 -23.81 2.54 -16.49
N GLU A 246 -22.92 3.47 -16.14
CA GLU A 246 -22.63 4.64 -16.97
C GLU A 246 -21.94 4.26 -18.29
N GLU A 247 -21.02 3.29 -18.28
CA GLU A 247 -20.34 2.81 -19.48
C GLU A 247 -21.32 2.12 -20.46
N LYS A 248 -22.30 1.36 -19.95
CA LYS A 248 -23.38 0.78 -20.75
C LYS A 248 -24.30 1.83 -21.37
N ASN A 249 -24.66 2.87 -20.61
CA ASN A 249 -25.55 3.93 -21.10
C ASN A 249 -24.87 4.79 -22.17
N ASN A 250 -23.56 5.06 -22.04
CA ASN A 250 -22.81 5.82 -23.03
C ASN A 250 -22.62 5.03 -24.34
N LEU A 251 -22.35 3.71 -24.26
CA LEU A 251 -22.22 2.84 -25.44
C LEU A 251 -23.54 2.72 -26.23
N SER A 252 -24.68 2.60 -25.54
CA SER A 252 -26.01 2.58 -26.18
C SER A 252 -26.39 3.92 -26.81
N THR A 253 -25.93 5.03 -26.25
CA THR A 253 -26.22 6.38 -26.77
C THR A 253 -25.39 6.71 -28.02
N GLU A 254 -24.14 6.23 -28.11
CA GLU A 254 -23.31 6.35 -29.30
C GLU A 254 -23.79 5.46 -30.46
N GLN A 255 -24.23 4.23 -30.18
CA GLN A 255 -24.83 3.36 -31.18
C GLN A 255 -26.15 3.91 -31.74
N ALA A 256 -26.96 4.56 -30.92
CA ALA A 256 -28.19 5.21 -31.39
C ALA A 256 -27.91 6.43 -32.30
N LYS A 257 -26.84 7.20 -32.01
CA LYS A 257 -26.44 8.35 -32.84
C LYS A 257 -25.81 7.96 -34.18
N SER A 258 -25.10 6.83 -34.26
CA SER A 258 -24.51 6.35 -35.51
C SER A 258 -25.54 5.80 -36.50
N LEU A 259 -26.65 5.23 -36.00
CA LEU A 259 -27.76 4.76 -36.83
C LEU A 259 -28.58 5.91 -37.42
N LEU A 260 -28.77 7.01 -36.70
CA LEU A 260 -29.49 8.20 -37.18
C LEU A 260 -28.73 9.04 -38.22
N LYS A 261 -27.42 8.81 -38.40
CA LYS A 261 -26.59 9.56 -39.36
C LYS A 261 -26.51 8.90 -40.75
N ASN A 262 -27.03 7.67 -40.88
CA ASN A 262 -27.04 6.88 -42.10
C ASN A 262 -28.45 6.71 -42.71
N THR A 263 -29.41 7.52 -42.27
CA THR A 263 -30.76 7.63 -42.86
C THR A 263 -30.98 9.04 -43.34
#